data_AF-A0A9D0ZDS6-F1
#
_entry.id   AF-A0A9D0ZDS6-F1
#
_cell.length_a   1.000
_cell.length_b   1.000
_cell.length_c   1.000
_cell.angle_alpha   90.00
_cell.angle_beta   90.00
_cell.angle_gamma   90.00
#
_symmetry.space_group_name_H-M   'P 1'
#
loop_
_entity.id
_entity.type
_entity.pdbx_description
1 polymer ?
#
loop_
_entity_poly.entity_id
_entity_poly.type
_entity_poly.pdbx_seq_one_letter_code
_entity_poly.pdbx_strand_id
1 'polypeptide(L)'
;MEDNRIIALFFARDAGALDECRSSYGAYCRAIARNILGSEDDAEECENDVYLAAWNAIPPERPVSLRAFLGKIARNLALGRRERDSAQKRGGGTIDAVLDELAECLGAPGEVSERAEAAELAAAVDAFLRRRGERERRIFLRRVFFCDPISDIARRFGISEAAVKSSLSRTRAALRSCLKKEGFI
;
A
#
# COMPACT_ATOMS: atom_id res chain seq x y z
N MET A 1 -12.71 4.92 -17.74
CA MET A 1 -13.93 5.68 -18.10
C MET A 1 -14.74 5.98 -16.85
N GLU A 2 -14.92 5.00 -15.97
CA GLU A 2 -15.52 5.18 -14.65
C GLU A 2 -14.71 6.09 -13.71
N ASP A 3 -13.38 5.89 -13.58
CA ASP A 3 -12.51 6.76 -12.76
C ASP A 3 -12.67 8.26 -13.10
N ASN A 4 -12.62 8.63 -14.38
CA ASN A 4 -12.73 10.03 -14.81
C ASN A 4 -14.08 10.65 -14.47
N ARG A 5 -15.16 9.86 -14.51
CA ARG A 5 -16.50 10.31 -14.14
C ARG A 5 -16.57 10.58 -12.64
N ILE A 6 -16.10 9.64 -11.81
CA ILE A 6 -16.07 9.81 -10.35
C ILE A 6 -15.20 11.00 -9.96
N ILE A 7 -14.02 11.15 -10.60
CA ILE A 7 -13.16 12.33 -10.40
C ILE A 7 -13.89 13.63 -10.78
N ALA A 8 -14.62 13.65 -11.89
CA ALA A 8 -15.39 14.84 -12.28
C ALA A 8 -16.45 15.23 -11.23
N LEU A 9 -17.13 14.24 -10.62
CA LEU A 9 -18.07 14.48 -9.53
C LEU A 9 -17.39 15.08 -8.30
N PHE A 10 -16.20 14.57 -7.91
CA PHE A 10 -15.40 15.18 -6.83
C PHE A 10 -15.03 16.64 -7.15
N PHE A 11 -14.58 16.91 -8.39
CA PHE A 11 -14.27 18.27 -8.84
C PHE A 11 -15.47 19.21 -8.81
N ALA A 12 -16.67 18.70 -9.12
CA ALA A 12 -17.92 19.43 -9.04
C ALA A 12 -18.45 19.60 -7.61
N ARG A 13 -17.79 19.00 -6.60
CA ARG A 13 -18.30 18.90 -5.22
C ARG A 13 -19.70 18.29 -5.16
N ASP A 14 -19.97 17.33 -6.03
CA ASP A 14 -21.21 16.56 -6.06
C ASP A 14 -21.11 15.39 -5.07
N ALA A 15 -22.03 15.31 -4.12
CA ALA A 15 -22.07 14.25 -3.10
C ALA A 15 -22.22 12.84 -3.71
N GLY A 16 -22.79 12.72 -4.91
CA GLY A 16 -22.86 11.45 -5.65
C GLY A 16 -21.48 10.85 -5.98
N ALA A 17 -20.40 11.64 -5.90
CA ALA A 17 -19.03 11.13 -5.98
C ALA A 17 -18.75 10.06 -4.91
N LEU A 18 -19.30 10.23 -3.71
CA LEU A 18 -19.07 9.32 -2.58
C LEU A 18 -19.74 7.97 -2.82
N ASP A 19 -20.97 7.97 -3.32
CA ASP A 19 -21.74 6.75 -3.61
C ASP A 19 -21.12 5.95 -4.76
N GLU A 20 -20.77 6.62 -5.86
CA GLU A 20 -20.10 5.97 -7.00
C GLU A 20 -18.72 5.45 -6.61
N CYS A 21 -17.97 6.20 -5.80
CA CYS A 21 -16.67 5.77 -5.27
C CYS A 21 -16.81 4.55 -4.35
N ARG A 22 -17.80 4.55 -3.46
CA ARG A 22 -18.08 3.41 -2.57
C ARG A 22 -18.47 2.16 -3.33
N SER A 23 -19.39 2.30 -4.28
CA SER A 23 -19.81 1.19 -5.14
C SER A 23 -18.64 0.58 -5.91
N SER A 24 -17.75 1.43 -6.44
CA SER A 24 -16.64 1.00 -7.30
C SER A 24 -15.42 0.48 -6.54
N TYR A 25 -15.13 1.05 -5.37
CA TYR A 25 -13.85 0.82 -4.66
C TYR A 25 -13.99 0.41 -3.19
N GLY A 26 -15.19 0.34 -2.61
CA GLY A 26 -15.36 0.04 -1.18
C GLY A 26 -14.77 -1.30 -0.77
N ALA A 27 -15.10 -2.38 -1.49
CA ALA A 27 -14.51 -3.69 -1.23
C ALA A 27 -12.97 -3.70 -1.37
N TYR A 28 -12.44 -2.88 -2.28
CA TYR A 28 -11.00 -2.75 -2.50
C TYR A 28 -10.29 -2.00 -1.35
N CYS A 29 -10.84 -0.86 -0.91
CA CYS A 29 -10.32 -0.08 0.20
C CYS A 29 -10.41 -0.85 1.52
N ARG A 30 -11.56 -1.50 1.77
CA ARG A 30 -11.79 -2.33 2.95
C ARG A 30 -10.84 -3.52 3.02
N ALA A 31 -10.58 -4.19 1.89
CA ALA A 31 -9.61 -5.28 1.86
C ALA A 31 -8.20 -4.83 2.26
N ILE A 32 -7.77 -3.64 1.81
CA ILE A 32 -6.47 -3.06 2.21
C ILE A 32 -6.45 -2.78 3.71
N ALA A 33 -7.48 -2.08 4.21
CA ALA A 33 -7.56 -1.70 5.61
C ALA A 33 -7.60 -2.95 6.52
N ARG A 34 -8.41 -3.94 6.17
CA ARG A 34 -8.53 -5.21 6.90
C ARG A 34 -7.22 -5.98 6.97
N ASN A 35 -6.46 -6.04 5.87
CA ASN A 35 -5.17 -6.73 5.86
C ASN A 35 -4.16 -6.10 6.85
N ILE A 36 -4.33 -4.82 7.18
CA ILE A 36 -3.46 -4.05 8.08
C ILE A 36 -3.99 -4.07 9.52
N LEU A 37 -5.29 -3.82 9.70
CA LEU A 37 -5.96 -3.64 10.99
C LEU A 37 -6.41 -4.97 11.61
N GLY A 38 -6.70 -5.99 10.80
CA GLY A 38 -7.17 -7.30 11.26
C GLY A 38 -8.61 -7.32 11.79
N SER A 39 -9.35 -6.23 11.63
CA SER A 39 -10.71 -6.02 12.14
C SER A 39 -11.62 -5.53 11.00
N GLU A 40 -12.80 -6.13 10.86
CA GLU A 40 -13.78 -5.72 9.85
C GLU A 40 -14.39 -4.37 10.19
N ASP A 41 -14.75 -4.14 11.46
CA ASP A 41 -15.33 -2.87 11.92
C ASP A 41 -14.34 -1.71 11.71
N ASP A 42 -13.07 -1.91 12.05
CA ASP A 42 -12.04 -0.88 11.83
C ASP A 42 -11.74 -0.66 10.34
N ALA A 43 -11.91 -1.69 9.51
CA ALA A 43 -11.76 -1.58 8.07
C ALA A 43 -12.91 -0.83 7.41
N GLU A 44 -14.14 -1.00 7.90
CA GLU A 44 -15.31 -0.23 7.43
C GLU A 44 -15.22 1.25 7.82
N GLU A 45 -14.76 1.55 9.02
CA GLU A 45 -14.52 2.94 9.43
C GLU A 45 -13.37 3.57 8.63
N CYS A 46 -12.26 2.84 8.43
CA CYS A 46 -11.16 3.29 7.58
C CYS A 46 -11.63 3.54 6.14
N GLU A 47 -12.52 2.71 5.59
CA GLU A 47 -13.14 2.93 4.28
C GLU A 47 -13.87 4.29 4.22
N ASN A 48 -14.61 4.66 5.27
CA ASN A 48 -15.29 5.95 5.34
C ASN A 48 -14.29 7.12 5.38
N ASP A 49 -13.22 6.98 6.17
CA ASP A 49 -12.15 7.98 6.25
C ASP A 49 -11.42 8.16 4.91
N VAL A 50 -11.30 7.09 4.11
CA VAL A 50 -10.75 7.16 2.75
C VAL A 50 -11.54 8.12 1.87
N TYR A 51 -12.87 8.05 1.91
CA TYR A 51 -13.72 8.91 1.09
C TYR A 51 -13.67 10.36 1.55
N LEU A 52 -13.64 10.59 2.87
CA LEU A 52 -13.46 11.93 3.43
C LEU A 52 -12.12 12.53 3.03
N ALA A 53 -11.04 11.75 3.12
CA ALA A 53 -9.71 12.18 2.69
C ALA A 53 -9.66 12.45 1.17
N ALA A 54 -10.28 11.60 0.35
CA ALA A 54 -10.38 11.81 -1.09
C ALA A 54 -11.20 13.07 -1.43
N TRP A 55 -12.31 13.29 -0.72
CA TRP A 55 -13.11 14.51 -0.84
C TRP A 55 -12.29 15.75 -0.51
N ASN A 56 -11.51 15.73 0.57
CA ASN A 56 -10.69 16.87 0.95
C ASN A 56 -9.52 17.13 -0.01
N ALA A 57 -8.95 16.09 -0.61
CA ALA A 57 -7.83 16.20 -1.54
C ALA A 57 -8.24 16.59 -2.97
N ILE A 58 -9.45 16.21 -3.41
CA ILE A 58 -9.95 16.46 -4.76
C ILE A 58 -11.09 17.47 -4.71
N PRO A 59 -10.96 18.66 -5.32
CA PRO A 59 -9.76 19.32 -5.87
C PRO A 59 -8.81 19.89 -4.79
N PRO A 60 -7.52 20.19 -5.11
CA PRO A 60 -6.95 20.35 -6.46
C PRO A 60 -6.29 19.10 -7.05
N GLU A 61 -6.13 18.01 -6.28
CA GLU A 61 -5.46 16.83 -6.78
C GLU A 61 -6.28 16.14 -7.88
N ARG A 62 -5.63 15.73 -8.97
CA ARG A 62 -6.27 14.98 -10.06
C ARG A 62 -5.56 13.65 -10.30
N PRO A 63 -6.02 12.57 -9.65
CA PRO A 63 -5.38 11.27 -9.79
C PRO A 63 -5.41 10.74 -11.22
N VAL A 64 -4.28 10.17 -11.67
CA VAL A 64 -4.22 9.43 -12.94
C VAL A 64 -4.95 8.08 -12.84
N SER A 65 -4.92 7.46 -11.66
CA SER A 65 -5.69 6.27 -11.33
C SER A 65 -6.37 6.47 -9.98
N LEU A 66 -7.70 6.49 -9.98
CA LEU A 66 -8.47 6.65 -8.76
C LEU A 66 -8.27 5.44 -7.84
N ARG A 67 -8.19 4.24 -8.41
CA ARG A 67 -7.85 3.01 -7.67
C ARG A 67 -6.52 3.09 -6.94
N ALA A 68 -5.46 3.57 -7.59
CA ALA A 68 -4.15 3.69 -6.94
C ALA A 68 -4.16 4.77 -5.85
N PHE A 69 -4.85 5.88 -6.11
CA PHE A 69 -5.01 6.99 -5.18
C PHE A 69 -5.75 6.58 -3.89
N LEU A 70 -6.93 5.99 -4.03
CA LEU A 70 -7.72 5.50 -2.89
C LEU A 70 -7.00 4.40 -2.14
N GLY A 71 -6.31 3.49 -2.85
CA GLY A 71 -5.52 2.45 -2.21
C GLY A 71 -4.37 2.99 -1.36
N LYS A 72 -3.72 4.07 -1.82
CA LYS A 72 -2.67 4.77 -1.05
C LYS A 72 -3.26 5.42 0.21
N ILE A 73 -4.40 6.11 0.09
CA ILE A 73 -5.10 6.73 1.22
C ILE A 73 -5.49 5.64 2.24
N ALA A 74 -6.15 4.56 1.79
CA ALA A 74 -6.60 3.46 2.66
C ALA A 74 -5.43 2.83 3.43
N ARG A 75 -4.33 2.55 2.72
CA ARG A 75 -3.12 2.00 3.34
C ARG A 75 -2.54 2.95 4.39
N ASN A 76 -2.43 4.24 4.07
CA ASN A 76 -1.83 5.22 4.97
C ASN A 76 -2.69 5.45 6.23
N LEU A 77 -4.01 5.54 6.07
CA LEU A 77 -4.94 5.68 7.20
C LEU A 77 -4.90 4.45 8.10
N ALA A 78 -4.93 3.25 7.52
CA ALA A 78 -4.86 1.99 8.27
C ALA A 78 -3.53 1.85 9.03
N LEU A 79 -2.40 2.19 8.41
CA LEU A 79 -1.09 2.19 9.08
C LEU A 79 -1.05 3.21 10.22
N GLY A 80 -1.49 4.45 9.99
CA GLY A 80 -1.50 5.49 11.03
C GLY A 80 -2.47 5.20 12.18
N ARG A 81 -3.55 4.44 11.93
CA ARG A 81 -4.45 3.94 12.99
C ARG A 81 -3.76 2.84 13.79
N ARG A 82 -3.17 1.86 13.11
CA ARG A 82 -2.42 0.79 13.77
C ARG A 82 -1.24 1.31 14.59
N GLU A 83 -0.50 2.30 14.12
CA GLU A 83 0.59 2.91 14.90
C GLU A 83 0.08 3.52 16.21
N ARG A 84 -1.07 4.22 16.17
CA ARG A 84 -1.72 4.75 17.37
C ARG A 84 -2.18 3.64 18.33
N ASP A 85 -2.73 2.55 17.80
CA ASP A 85 -3.21 1.42 18.62
C ASP A 85 -2.05 0.59 19.19
N SER A 86 -0.97 0.41 18.41
CA SER A 86 0.23 -0.36 18.80
C SER A 86 1.08 0.39 19.82
N ALA A 87 1.11 1.72 19.74
CA ALA A 87 1.66 2.58 20.79
C ALA A 87 0.91 2.40 22.13
N GLN A 88 -0.34 1.95 22.08
CA GLN A 88 -1.16 1.66 23.26
C GLN A 88 -1.13 0.19 23.69
N LYS A 89 -0.87 -0.77 22.79
CA LYS A 89 -0.87 -2.22 23.08
C LYS A 89 0.18 -2.95 22.23
N ARG A 90 1.21 -3.54 22.86
CA ARG A 90 2.19 -4.41 22.18
C ARG A 90 1.52 -5.72 21.75
N GLY A 91 1.32 -5.95 20.46
CA GLY A 91 0.73 -7.19 19.95
C GLY A 91 1.12 -7.50 18.50
N GLY A 92 1.93 -8.55 18.32
CA GLY A 92 2.47 -9.03 17.04
C GLY A 92 1.40 -9.56 16.08
N GLY A 93 1.34 -9.01 14.86
CA GLY A 93 0.43 -9.45 13.80
C GLY A 93 1.09 -9.48 12.41
N THR A 94 0.30 -9.85 11.38
CA THR A 94 0.77 -10.02 9.99
C THR A 94 1.44 -8.79 9.39
N ILE A 95 1.05 -7.56 9.79
CA ILE A 95 1.77 -6.36 9.35
C ILE A 95 3.15 -6.28 9.96
N ASP A 96 3.37 -6.73 11.21
CA ASP A 96 4.67 -6.58 11.84
C ASP A 96 5.70 -7.41 11.08
N ALA A 97 5.29 -8.61 10.62
CA ALA A 97 6.08 -9.37 9.66
C ALA A 97 6.32 -8.61 8.33
N VAL A 98 5.33 -7.88 7.79
CA VAL A 98 5.54 -7.07 6.57
C VAL A 98 6.47 -5.87 6.84
N LEU A 99 6.36 -5.24 8.01
CA LEU A 99 7.17 -4.11 8.43
C LEU A 99 8.61 -4.57 8.72
N ASP A 100 8.79 -5.70 9.38
CA ASP A 100 10.09 -6.35 9.59
C ASP A 100 10.72 -6.74 8.26
N GLU A 101 9.94 -7.36 7.35
CA GLU A 101 10.37 -7.66 5.98
C GLU A 101 10.79 -6.38 5.21
N LEU A 102 10.17 -5.24 5.48
CA LEU A 102 10.53 -3.94 4.87
C LEU A 102 11.75 -3.29 5.54
N ALA A 103 11.86 -3.38 6.86
CA ALA A 103 13.01 -2.91 7.63
C ALA A 103 14.30 -3.65 7.22
N GLU A 104 14.20 -4.95 6.92
CA GLU A 104 15.29 -5.73 6.32
C GLU A 104 15.79 -5.14 4.98
N CYS A 105 14.92 -4.44 4.23
CA CYS A 105 15.24 -3.85 2.92
C CYS A 105 15.79 -2.43 3.03
N LEU A 106 15.26 -1.62 3.95
CA LEU A 106 15.44 -0.16 4.00
C LEU A 106 16.44 0.29 5.08
N GLY A 107 16.95 -0.61 5.94
CA GLY A 107 17.77 -0.21 7.07
C GLY A 107 16.94 0.34 8.24
N ALA A 108 17.60 0.64 9.38
CA ALA A 108 16.91 1.22 10.53
C ALA A 108 16.39 2.64 10.21
N PRO A 109 15.29 3.10 10.81
CA PRO A 109 14.81 4.47 10.61
C PRO A 109 15.87 5.46 11.14
N GLY A 110 16.51 6.16 10.21
CA GLY A 110 17.51 7.18 10.51
C GLY A 110 18.01 7.77 9.21
N GLU A 111 17.75 9.05 9.00
CA GLU A 111 18.28 9.90 7.93
C GLU A 111 17.70 9.69 6.50
N VAL A 112 16.37 9.69 6.35
CA VAL A 112 15.76 10.29 5.14
C VAL A 112 15.45 11.74 5.51
N SER A 113 16.45 12.61 5.35
CA SER A 113 16.46 13.98 5.84
C SER A 113 15.61 14.95 5.00
N GLU A 114 15.24 14.67 3.76
CA GLU A 114 14.42 15.63 2.97
C GLU A 114 13.41 14.97 2.02
N ARG A 115 12.32 15.68 1.69
CA ARG A 115 11.29 15.23 0.73
C ARG A 115 11.88 14.88 -0.65
N ALA A 116 13.02 15.47 -1.01
CA ALA A 116 13.80 15.14 -2.20
C ALA A 116 14.38 13.72 -2.13
N GLU A 117 14.99 13.34 -1.01
CA GLU A 117 15.55 12.00 -0.79
C GLU A 117 14.46 10.92 -0.82
N ALA A 118 13.27 11.22 -0.27
CA ALA A 118 12.13 10.32 -0.35
C ALA A 118 11.62 10.11 -1.80
N ALA A 119 11.67 11.16 -2.63
CA ALA A 119 11.29 11.08 -4.03
C ALA A 119 12.31 10.29 -4.87
N GLU A 120 13.60 10.50 -4.61
CA GLU A 120 14.70 9.75 -5.24
C GLU A 120 14.66 8.27 -4.85
N LEU A 121 14.46 7.96 -3.57
CA LEU A 121 14.27 6.61 -3.08
C LEU A 121 13.05 5.94 -3.74
N ALA A 122 11.92 6.66 -3.85
CA ALA A 122 10.74 6.13 -4.53
C ALA A 122 11.01 5.83 -6.01
N ALA A 123 11.75 6.70 -6.71
CA ALA A 123 12.15 6.49 -8.10
C ALA A 123 13.08 5.28 -8.26
N ALA A 124 14.05 5.11 -7.36
CA ALA A 124 14.95 3.96 -7.30
C ALA A 124 14.18 2.64 -7.12
N VAL A 125 13.23 2.60 -6.18
CA VAL A 125 12.37 1.44 -5.94
C VAL A 125 11.49 1.14 -7.17
N ASP A 126 10.90 2.15 -7.80
CA ASP A 126 10.09 1.96 -9.02
C ASP A 126 10.94 1.40 -10.17
N ALA A 127 12.12 1.98 -10.41
CA ALA A 127 13.06 1.52 -11.43
C ALA A 127 13.55 0.08 -11.16
N PHE A 128 13.80 -0.26 -9.90
CA PHE A 128 14.11 -1.64 -9.49
C PHE A 128 12.95 -2.59 -9.82
N LEU A 129 11.72 -2.25 -9.42
CA LEU A 129 10.56 -3.12 -9.62
C LEU A 129 10.22 -3.31 -11.09
N ARG A 130 10.41 -2.28 -11.94
CA ARG A 130 10.24 -2.39 -13.40
C ARG A 130 11.19 -3.37 -14.06
N ARG A 131 12.38 -3.58 -13.49
CA ARG A 131 13.40 -4.53 -13.98
C ARG A 131 13.10 -5.98 -13.56
N ARG A 132 12.13 -6.23 -12.68
CA ARG A 132 11.75 -7.58 -12.22
C ARG A 132 10.73 -8.21 -13.16
N GLY A 133 10.73 -9.54 -13.21
CA GLY A 133 9.71 -10.29 -13.93
C GLY A 133 8.31 -9.98 -13.39
N GLU A 134 7.30 -9.98 -14.26
CA GLU A 134 5.94 -9.56 -13.90
C GLU A 134 5.41 -10.30 -12.66
N ARG A 135 5.62 -11.62 -12.60
CA ARG A 135 5.19 -12.45 -11.46
C ARG A 135 5.84 -12.02 -10.15
N GLU A 136 7.16 -11.83 -10.13
CA GLU A 136 7.91 -11.44 -8.93
C GLU A 136 7.49 -10.05 -8.46
N ARG A 137 7.38 -9.10 -9.39
CA ARG A 137 6.90 -7.74 -9.11
C ARG A 137 5.51 -7.76 -8.49
N ARG A 138 4.58 -8.55 -9.04
CA ARG A 138 3.21 -8.64 -8.51
C ARG A 138 3.18 -9.33 -7.15
N ILE A 139 3.95 -10.40 -6.93
CA ILE A 139 4.07 -11.04 -5.61
C ILE A 139 4.58 -10.02 -4.57
N PHE A 140 5.63 -9.26 -4.92
CA PHE A 140 6.19 -8.22 -4.05
C PHE A 140 5.17 -7.13 -3.71
N LEU A 141 4.47 -6.59 -4.71
CA LEU A 141 3.44 -5.56 -4.49
C LEU A 141 2.26 -6.08 -3.65
N ARG A 142 1.81 -7.33 -3.87
CA ARG A 142 0.76 -7.95 -3.03
C ARG A 142 1.18 -8.04 -1.58
N ARG A 143 2.43 -8.41 -1.30
CA ARG A 143 2.94 -8.47 0.07
C ARG A 143 3.16 -7.09 0.69
N VAL A 144 3.86 -6.20 -0.01
CA VAL A 144 4.37 -4.93 0.56
C VAL A 144 3.34 -3.80 0.57
N PHE A 145 2.56 -3.69 -0.50
CA PHE A 145 1.55 -2.64 -0.62
C PHE A 145 0.21 -3.10 -0.04
N PHE A 146 -0.30 -4.24 -0.51
CA PHE A 146 -1.62 -4.75 -0.12
C PHE A 146 -1.63 -5.53 1.20
N CYS A 147 -0.45 -5.86 1.72
CA CYS A 147 -0.29 -6.58 2.98
C CYS A 147 -1.01 -7.94 2.98
N ASP A 148 -1.12 -8.55 1.79
CA ASP A 148 -1.80 -9.82 1.63
C ASP A 148 -1.13 -10.93 2.48
N PRO A 149 -1.93 -11.85 3.03
CA PRO A 149 -1.44 -13.10 3.57
C PRO A 149 -0.68 -13.91 2.51
N ILE A 150 0.39 -14.59 2.92
CA ILE A 150 1.20 -15.44 2.03
C ILE A 150 0.34 -16.54 1.38
N SER A 151 -0.62 -17.09 2.13
CA SER A 151 -1.60 -18.08 1.65
C SER A 151 -2.46 -17.56 0.50
N ASP A 152 -2.91 -16.31 0.56
CA ASP A 152 -3.72 -15.69 -0.48
C ASP A 152 -2.90 -15.34 -1.73
N ILE A 153 -1.64 -14.93 -1.53
CA ILE A 153 -0.70 -14.77 -2.64
C ILE A 153 -0.45 -16.13 -3.32
N ALA A 154 -0.16 -17.17 -2.54
CA ALA A 154 0.06 -18.53 -3.04
C ALA A 154 -1.12 -19.02 -3.89
N ARG A 155 -2.34 -18.90 -3.36
CA ARG A 155 -3.58 -19.23 -4.06
C ARG A 155 -3.76 -18.44 -5.35
N ARG A 156 -3.53 -17.13 -5.32
CA ARG A 156 -3.68 -16.23 -6.48
C ARG A 156 -2.75 -16.59 -7.63
N PHE A 157 -1.52 -17.02 -7.32
CA PHE A 157 -0.51 -17.34 -8.33
C PHE A 157 -0.41 -18.84 -8.65
N GLY A 158 -1.20 -19.69 -7.99
CA GLY A 158 -1.16 -21.14 -8.18
C GLY A 158 0.19 -21.77 -7.78
N ILE A 159 0.85 -21.24 -6.75
CA ILE A 159 2.16 -21.70 -6.26
C ILE A 159 2.11 -22.01 -4.77
N SER A 160 3.11 -22.71 -4.24
CA SER A 160 3.19 -22.98 -2.79
C SER A 160 3.55 -21.72 -1.99
N GLU A 161 3.16 -21.69 -0.71
CA GLU A 161 3.58 -20.63 0.21
C GLU A 161 5.12 -20.54 0.34
N ALA A 162 5.80 -21.68 0.27
CA ALA A 162 7.26 -21.72 0.25
C ALA A 162 7.85 -21.01 -0.99
N ALA A 163 7.22 -21.19 -2.16
CA ALA A 163 7.63 -20.49 -3.38
C ALA A 163 7.38 -18.98 -3.29
N VAL A 164 6.27 -18.54 -2.66
CA VAL A 164 6.02 -17.13 -2.36
C VAL A 164 7.10 -16.55 -1.45
N LYS A 165 7.39 -17.21 -0.32
CA LYS A 165 8.43 -16.80 0.63
C LYS A 165 9.80 -16.69 -0.04
N SER A 166 10.16 -17.68 -0.87
CA SER A 166 11.42 -17.67 -1.63
C SER A 166 11.47 -16.54 -2.67
N SER A 167 10.37 -16.27 -3.37
CA SER A 167 10.28 -15.13 -4.30
C SER A 167 10.47 -13.81 -3.57
N LEU A 168 9.76 -13.60 -2.46
CA LEU A 168 9.84 -12.37 -1.67
C LEU A 168 11.25 -12.15 -1.12
N SER A 169 11.85 -13.18 -0.52
CA SER A 169 13.21 -13.13 0.02
C SER A 169 14.23 -12.71 -1.05
N ARG A 170 14.18 -13.33 -2.25
CA ARG A 170 15.08 -12.98 -3.36
C ARG A 170 14.86 -11.55 -3.86
N THR A 171 13.61 -11.12 -4.01
CA THR A 171 13.29 -9.75 -4.42
C THR A 171 13.76 -8.73 -3.40
N ARG A 172 13.56 -8.98 -2.10
CA ARG A 172 14.05 -8.12 -1.01
C ARG A 172 15.57 -8.01 -0.98
N ALA A 173 16.28 -9.14 -1.03
CA ALA A 173 17.74 -9.16 -1.06
C ALA A 173 18.29 -8.38 -2.26
N ALA A 174 17.66 -8.54 -3.43
CA ALA A 174 18.05 -7.80 -4.62
C ALA A 174 17.73 -6.30 -4.52
N LEU A 175 16.60 -5.91 -3.90
CA LEU A 175 16.25 -4.52 -3.65
C LEU A 175 17.28 -3.87 -2.73
N ARG A 176 17.60 -4.52 -1.61
CA ARG A 176 18.62 -4.07 -0.67
C ARG A 176 19.98 -3.86 -1.35
N SER A 177 20.39 -4.81 -2.20
CA SER A 177 21.64 -4.65 -2.97
C SER A 177 21.59 -3.49 -3.96
N CYS A 178 20.43 -3.21 -4.55
CA CYS A 178 20.23 -2.05 -5.44
C CYS A 178 20.39 -0.75 -4.66
N LEU A 179 19.67 -0.61 -3.54
CA LEU A 179 19.69 0.58 -2.71
C LEU A 179 21.08 0.88 -2.13
N LYS A 180 21.82 -0.17 -1.72
CA LYS A 180 23.24 -0.04 -1.31
C LYS A 180 24.14 0.51 -2.40
N LYS A 181 23.95 0.07 -3.65
CA LYS A 181 24.77 0.54 -4.78
C LYS A 181 24.44 1.98 -5.16
N GLU A 182 23.19 2.37 -4.97
CA GLU A 182 22.71 3.73 -5.24
C GLU A 182 22.97 4.70 -4.07
N GLY A 183 23.53 4.21 -2.95
CA GLY A 183 23.97 5.05 -1.83
C GLY A 183 22.86 5.40 -0.83
N PHE A 184 21.70 4.75 -0.91
CA PHE A 184 20.59 5.00 0.01
C PHE A 184 20.75 4.33 1.38
N ILE A 185 21.52 3.23 1.47
CA ILE A 185 21.72 2.40 2.68
C ILE A 185 23.08 1.67 2.70
#